data_AF-A0A7S0AET8-F1
#
_entry.id   AF-A0A7S0AET8-F1
#
_cell.length_a   1.000
_cell.length_b   1.000
_cell.length_c   1.000
_cell.angle_alpha   90.00
_cell.angle_beta   90.00
_cell.angle_gamma   90.00
#
_symmetry.space_group_name_H-M   'P 1'
#
loop_
_entity.id
_entity.type
_entity.pdbx_description
1 polymer ?
#
loop_
_entity_poly.entity_id
_entity_poly.type
_entity_poly.pdbx_seq_one_letter_code
_entity_poly.pdbx_strand_id
1 'polypeptide(L)'
;PYFLDPSLPEQGLTKRDNYRRRGLDDAKLAKVERKLSELFRSEGLSYSPDGVTGNTVNSHRLAAWTFTKYGAEAQDRLVDVLFRKHFSEGQSPAEHAVLLSAAGEAGVDREA
;
A
#
# COMPACT_ATOMS: atom_id res chain seq x y z
N PRO A 1 -6.27 3.23 14.64
CA PRO A 1 -5.28 2.75 13.63
C PRO A 1 -3.91 2.51 14.27
N TYR A 2 -3.23 1.44 13.89
CA TYR A 2 -1.85 1.15 14.29
C TYR A 2 -0.92 1.44 13.11
N PHE A 3 0.16 2.21 13.32
CA PHE A 3 1.12 2.59 12.28
C PHE A 3 2.43 1.84 12.50
N LEU A 4 2.94 1.20 11.44
CA LEU A 4 4.21 0.45 11.50
C LEU A 4 5.42 1.37 11.66
N ASP A 5 5.41 2.52 10.99
CA ASP A 5 6.43 3.56 11.12
C ASP A 5 5.79 4.93 10.83
N PRO A 6 5.43 5.71 11.86
CA PRO A 6 4.84 7.04 11.68
C PRO A 6 5.85 8.09 11.22
N SER A 7 7.15 7.78 11.20
CA SER A 7 8.23 8.73 10.84
C SER A 7 8.57 8.73 9.34
N LEU A 8 7.94 7.84 8.56
CA LEU A 8 8.18 7.78 7.12
C LEU A 8 7.79 9.10 6.42
N PRO A 9 8.58 9.53 5.41
CA PRO A 9 8.27 10.73 4.64
C PRO A 9 7.02 10.54 3.77
N GLU A 10 6.37 11.65 3.42
CA GLU A 10 5.18 11.67 2.57
C GLU A 10 5.50 11.29 1.12
N GLN A 11 6.65 11.72 0.59
CA GLN A 11 7.12 11.39 -0.76
C GLN A 11 7.71 9.97 -0.89
N GLY A 12 7.73 9.22 0.21
CA GLY A 12 8.07 7.80 0.25
C GLY A 12 9.55 7.45 0.01
N LEU A 13 9.85 6.17 0.23
CA LEU A 13 11.14 5.52 -0.04
C LEU A 13 10.85 4.25 -0.85
N THR A 14 11.83 3.73 -1.59
CA THR A 14 11.68 2.39 -2.17
C THR A 14 11.47 1.38 -1.03
N LYS A 15 10.68 0.33 -1.27
CA LYS A 15 10.47 -0.74 -0.28
C LYS A 15 11.80 -1.35 0.16
N ARG A 16 12.73 -1.55 -0.78
CA ARG A 16 14.09 -2.05 -0.49
C ARG A 16 14.85 -1.16 0.48
N ASP A 17 14.87 0.16 0.23
CA ASP A 17 15.56 1.09 1.13
C ASP A 17 14.89 1.15 2.50
N ASN A 18 13.55 1.10 2.54
CA ASN A 18 12.83 1.00 3.79
C ASN A 18 13.20 -0.28 4.57
N TYR A 19 13.29 -1.43 3.90
CA TYR A 19 13.72 -2.69 4.55
C TYR A 19 15.18 -2.63 5.02
N ARG A 20 16.09 -2.03 4.26
CA ARG A 20 17.48 -1.81 4.68
C ARG A 20 17.57 -0.91 5.92
N ARG A 21 16.80 0.18 5.98
CA ARG A 21 16.70 1.05 7.17
C ARG A 21 16.20 0.29 8.40
N ARG A 22 15.40 -0.76 8.21
CA ARG A 22 14.92 -1.67 9.26
C ARG A 22 15.91 -2.80 9.60
N GLY A 23 17.13 -2.77 9.05
CA GLY A 23 18.21 -3.70 9.38
C GLY A 23 18.25 -4.99 8.57
N LEU A 24 17.52 -5.08 7.45
CA LEU A 24 17.63 -6.22 6.54
C LEU A 24 18.84 -6.03 5.63
N ASP A 25 19.80 -6.96 5.70
CA ASP A 25 20.87 -7.09 4.72
C ASP A 25 20.34 -7.59 3.37
N ASP A 26 21.15 -7.44 2.31
CA ASP A 26 20.74 -7.77 0.94
C ASP A 26 20.40 -9.27 0.78
N ALA A 27 21.08 -10.16 1.51
CA ALA A 27 20.81 -11.60 1.45
C ALA A 27 19.43 -11.95 2.03
N LYS A 28 19.06 -11.35 3.17
CA LYS A 28 17.73 -11.48 3.78
C LYS A 28 16.67 -10.82 2.90
N LEU A 29 16.94 -9.63 2.38
CA LEU A 29 16.02 -8.92 1.48
C LEU A 29 15.69 -9.76 0.25
N ALA A 30 16.70 -10.30 -0.43
CA ALA A 30 16.50 -11.18 -1.58
C ALA A 30 15.68 -12.44 -1.24
N LYS A 31 15.86 -13.00 -0.03
CA LYS A 31 15.06 -14.14 0.44
C LYS A 31 13.60 -13.77 0.67
N VAL A 32 13.33 -12.62 1.27
CA VAL A 32 11.98 -12.09 1.49
C VAL A 32 11.29 -11.81 0.15
N GLU A 33 11.98 -11.15 -0.77
CA GLU A 33 11.44 -10.82 -2.09
C GLU A 33 11.08 -12.07 -2.90
N ARG A 34 11.95 -13.08 -2.92
CA ARG A 34 11.64 -14.37 -3.58
C ARG A 34 10.41 -15.02 -2.98
N LYS A 35 10.35 -15.11 -1.65
CA LYS A 35 9.21 -15.71 -0.93
C LYS A 35 7.89 -14.98 -1.22
N LEU A 36 7.90 -13.64 -1.20
CA LEU A 36 6.71 -12.85 -1.51
C LEU A 36 6.31 -12.99 -2.98
N SER A 37 7.28 -13.00 -3.90
CA SER A 37 7.01 -13.17 -5.33
C SER A 37 6.42 -14.54 -5.65
N GLU A 38 6.90 -15.60 -4.99
CA GLU A 38 6.35 -16.95 -5.12
C GLU A 38 4.93 -17.05 -4.54
N LEU A 39 4.68 -16.45 -3.37
CA LEU A 39 3.36 -16.43 -2.75
C LEU A 39 2.34 -15.66 -3.60
N PHE A 40 2.71 -14.48 -4.12
CA PHE A 40 1.81 -13.74 -5.01
C PHE A 40 1.51 -14.56 -6.27
N ARG A 41 2.53 -15.22 -6.85
CA ARG A 41 2.35 -16.06 -8.03
C ARG A 41 1.45 -17.26 -7.78
N SER A 42 1.50 -17.89 -6.59
CA SER A 42 0.61 -19.01 -6.27
C SER A 42 -0.86 -18.60 -6.23
N GLU A 43 -1.14 -17.33 -5.93
CA GLU A 43 -2.48 -16.74 -5.94
C GLU A 43 -2.83 -16.06 -7.29
N GLY A 44 -1.99 -16.19 -8.32
CA GLY A 44 -2.19 -15.54 -9.63
C GLY A 44 -1.94 -14.02 -9.63
N LEU A 45 -1.28 -13.50 -8.60
CA LEU A 45 -0.92 -12.09 -8.44
C LEU A 45 0.55 -11.84 -8.79
N SER A 46 0.89 -10.56 -9.04
CA SER A 46 2.26 -10.11 -9.24
C SER A 46 2.73 -9.29 -8.04
N TYR A 47 3.96 -9.49 -7.56
CA TYR A 47 4.55 -8.68 -6.50
C TYR A 47 5.55 -7.68 -7.09
N SER A 48 5.48 -6.42 -6.65
CA SER A 48 6.39 -5.33 -7.01
C SER A 48 7.34 -5.02 -5.84
N PRO A 49 8.57 -5.57 -5.85
CA PRO A 49 9.58 -5.30 -4.83
C PRO A 49 10.20 -3.89 -4.96
N ASP A 50 10.17 -3.34 -6.17
CA ASP A 50 10.73 -2.01 -6.51
C ASP A 50 9.78 -0.85 -6.22
N GLY A 51 8.55 -1.15 -5.76
CA GLY A 51 7.56 -0.14 -5.44
C GLY A 51 7.97 0.83 -4.32
N VAL A 52 7.25 1.95 -4.24
CA VAL A 52 7.45 2.98 -3.22
C VAL A 52 6.53 2.73 -2.02
N THR A 53 7.01 3.03 -0.82
CA THR A 53 6.25 3.00 0.43
C THR A 53 6.41 4.34 1.15
N GLY A 54 5.42 4.73 1.95
CA GLY A 54 5.43 6.01 2.65
C GLY A 54 4.45 5.99 3.82
N ASN A 55 4.25 7.15 4.44
CA ASN A 55 3.33 7.27 5.56
C ASN A 55 1.88 6.96 5.13
N THR A 56 1.23 5.99 5.78
CA THR A 56 -0.12 5.54 5.43
C THR A 56 -1.23 6.25 6.20
N VAL A 57 -0.95 7.31 6.97
CA VAL A 57 -1.98 8.08 7.70
C VAL A 57 -3.13 8.49 6.79
N ASN A 58 -2.85 9.00 5.59
CA ASN A 58 -3.92 9.42 4.67
C ASN A 58 -4.69 8.23 4.08
N SER A 59 -4.03 7.09 3.81
CA SER A 59 -4.72 5.83 3.47
C SER A 59 -5.70 5.41 4.57
N HIS A 60 -5.27 5.43 5.83
CA HIS A 60 -6.13 5.07 6.96
C HIS A 60 -7.29 6.05 7.17
N ARG A 61 -7.05 7.36 6.98
CA ARG A 61 -8.10 8.39 7.02
C ARG A 61 -9.14 8.15 5.93
N LEU A 62 -8.70 7.89 4.69
CA LEU A 62 -9.60 7.60 3.58
C LEU A 62 -10.43 6.34 3.83
N ALA A 63 -9.82 5.27 4.34
CA ALA A 63 -10.54 4.06 4.70
C ALA A 63 -11.58 4.30 5.81
N ALA A 64 -11.24 5.07 6.84
CA ALA A 64 -12.18 5.42 7.91
C ALA A 64 -13.34 6.28 7.41
N TRP A 65 -13.05 7.29 6.59
CA TRP A 65 -14.07 8.14 5.97
C TRP A 65 -14.99 7.33 5.05
N THR A 66 -14.42 6.44 4.24
CA THR A 66 -15.18 5.55 3.34
C THR A 66 -16.14 4.66 4.13
N PHE A 67 -15.67 4.08 5.25
CA PHE A 67 -16.54 3.31 6.14
C PHE A 67 -17.70 4.14 6.69
N THR A 68 -17.40 5.34 7.20
CA THR A 68 -18.43 6.23 7.77
C THR A 68 -19.47 6.67 6.75
N LYS A 69 -19.08 6.87 5.48
CA LYS A 69 -19.97 7.40 4.44
C LYS A 69 -20.67 6.33 3.60
N TYR A 70 -19.99 5.23 3.29
CA TYR A 70 -20.43 4.23 2.31
C TYR A 70 -20.52 2.81 2.91
N GLY A 71 -20.14 2.62 4.17
CA GLY A 71 -20.22 1.34 4.87
C GLY A 71 -19.01 0.42 4.67
N ALA A 72 -19.06 -0.74 5.33
CA ALA A 72 -17.96 -1.70 5.39
C ALA A 72 -17.56 -2.25 4.02
N GLU A 73 -18.54 -2.61 3.17
CA GLU A 73 -18.28 -3.21 1.87
C GLU A 73 -17.50 -2.25 0.93
N ALA A 74 -17.80 -0.95 1.00
CA ALA A 74 -17.06 0.06 0.25
C ALA A 74 -15.64 0.26 0.79
N GLN A 75 -15.48 0.19 2.12
CA GLN A 75 -14.15 0.23 2.73
C GLN A 75 -13.31 -0.98 2.30
N ASP A 76 -13.88 -2.19 2.29
CA ASP A 76 -13.16 -3.40 1.87
C ASP A 76 -12.69 -3.29 0.42
N ARG A 77 -13.57 -2.86 -0.50
CA ARG A 77 -13.18 -2.61 -1.90
C ARG A 77 -12.05 -1.60 -2.02
N LEU A 78 -12.11 -0.50 -1.26
CA LEU A 78 -11.06 0.51 -1.26
C LEU A 78 -9.72 -0.07 -0.77
N VAL A 79 -9.74 -0.82 0.32
CA VAL A 79 -8.54 -1.45 0.89
C VAL A 79 -7.94 -2.45 -0.09
N ASP A 80 -8.75 -3.25 -0.77
CA ASP A 80 -8.29 -4.17 -1.81
C ASP A 80 -7.61 -3.44 -2.98
N VAL A 81 -8.19 -2.32 -3.43
CA VAL A 81 -7.59 -1.50 -4.49
C VAL A 81 -6.26 -0.89 -4.02
N LEU A 82 -6.19 -0.36 -2.80
CA LEU A 82 -4.95 0.18 -2.23
C LEU A 82 -3.87 -0.90 -2.11
N PHE A 83 -4.23 -2.13 -1.71
CA PHE A 83 -3.30 -3.25 -1.64
C PHE A 83 -2.79 -3.67 -3.01
N ARG A 84 -3.66 -3.77 -4.02
CA ARG A 84 -3.24 -4.06 -5.39
C ARG A 84 -2.27 -2.99 -5.91
N LYS A 85 -2.63 -1.71 -5.77
CA LYS A 85 -1.80 -0.58 -6.19
C LYS A 85 -0.43 -0.60 -5.52
N HIS A 86 -0.40 -0.85 -4.21
CA HIS A 86 0.85 -0.86 -3.46
C HIS A 86 1.71 -2.10 -3.74
N PHE A 87 1.14 -3.30 -3.62
CA PHE A 87 1.91 -4.54 -3.67
C PHE A 87 2.16 -5.05 -5.07
N SER A 88 1.24 -4.81 -6.01
CA SER A 88 1.35 -5.33 -7.39
C SER A 88 1.81 -4.27 -8.37
N GLU A 89 1.31 -3.04 -8.24
CA GLU A 89 1.61 -1.95 -9.20
C GLU A 89 2.76 -1.04 -8.75
N GLY A 90 3.27 -1.24 -7.53
CA GLY A 90 4.40 -0.49 -6.99
C GLY A 90 4.11 0.98 -6.65
N GLN A 91 2.84 1.37 -6.62
CA GLN A 91 2.41 2.74 -6.32
C GLN A 91 2.48 3.04 -4.83
N SER A 92 2.72 4.29 -4.47
CA SER A 92 2.82 4.70 -3.06
C SER A 92 1.43 4.92 -2.45
N PRO A 93 1.09 4.28 -1.31
CA PRO A 93 -0.15 4.52 -0.58
C PRO A 93 -0.14 5.85 0.19
N ALA A 94 0.94 6.63 0.10
CA ALA A 94 1.05 7.97 0.67
C ALA A 94 0.70 9.08 -0.35
N GLU A 95 0.73 8.78 -1.65
CA GLU A 95 0.49 9.76 -2.71
C GLU A 95 -1.00 10.04 -2.89
N HIS A 96 -1.39 11.32 -2.84
CA HIS A 96 -2.79 11.72 -2.99
C HIS A 96 -3.38 11.29 -4.33
N ALA A 97 -2.61 11.31 -5.42
CA ALA A 97 -3.06 10.84 -6.72
C ALA A 97 -3.44 9.35 -6.70
N VAL A 98 -2.66 8.52 -6.00
CA VAL A 98 -2.93 7.09 -5.82
C VAL A 98 -4.18 6.88 -4.95
N LEU A 99 -4.33 7.66 -3.88
CA LEU A 99 -5.51 7.63 -3.01
C LEU A 99 -6.80 8.00 -3.76
N LEU A 100 -6.77 9.05 -4.56
CA LEU A 100 -7.91 9.49 -5.37
C LEU A 100 -8.24 8.49 -6.49
N SER A 101 -7.22 7.88 -7.10
CA SER A 101 -7.43 6.78 -8.06
C SER A 101 -8.10 5.59 -7.38
N ALA A 102 -7.64 5.21 -6.19
CA ALA A 102 -8.18 4.09 -5.43
C ALA A 102 -9.63 4.32 -5.00
N ALA A 103 -9.96 5.53 -4.52
CA ALA A 103 -11.32 5.93 -4.20
C ALA A 103 -12.25 5.77 -5.41
N GLY A 104 -11.87 6.34 -6.56
CA GLY A 104 -12.66 6.25 -7.78
C GLY A 104 -12.89 4.80 -8.26
N GLU A 105 -11.84 3.96 -8.22
CA GLU A 105 -11.95 2.54 -8.58
C GLU A 105 -12.83 1.74 -7.60
N ALA A 106 -12.89 2.14 -6.34
CA ALA A 106 -13.73 1.51 -5.31
C ALA A 106 -15.20 1.95 -5.35
N GLY A 107 -15.55 2.88 -6.26
CA GLY A 107 -16.89 3.48 -6.34
C GLY A 107 -17.15 4.51 -5.24
N VAL A 108 -16.09 5.11 -4.71
CA VAL A 108 -16.11 6.14 -3.67
C VAL A 108 -15.85 7.51 -4.32
N ASP A 109 -16.54 8.54 -3.85
CA ASP A 109 -16.42 9.89 -4.41
C ASP A 109 -14.98 10.42 -4.32
N ARG A 110 -14.55 11.13 -5.37
CA ARG A 110 -13.21 11.71 -5.52
C ARG A 110 -13.14 13.17 -5.05
N GLU A 111 -14.28 13.81 -4.79
CA GLU A 111 -14.36 15.25 -4.47
C GLU A 111 -14.63 15.57 -2.97
N ALA A 112 -14.42 14.59 -2.08
CA ALA A 112 -14.69 14.75 -0.65
C ALA A 112 -13.56 15.39 0.17
#